data_AF-A0A2S4LC63-F1
#
_entry.id   AF-A0A2S4LC63-F1
#
_cell.length_a   1.000
_cell.length_b   1.000
_cell.length_c   1.000
_cell.angle_alpha   90.00
_cell.angle_beta   90.00
_cell.angle_gamma   90.00
#
_symmetry.space_group_name_H-M   'P 1'
#
loop_
_entity.id
_entity.type
_entity.pdbx_description
1 polymer ?
#
loop_
_entity_poly.entity_id
_entity_poly.type
_entity_poly.pdbx_seq_one_letter_code
_entity_poly.pdbx_strand_id
1 'polypeptide(L)'
;MAENSTTGDLFKAKAILEADVVTAVDAFMADPTNREFLFGDGYRIDLAEAVQSHEWAKVTITNTDATEHLKRVAVRTAILLARPEKG
;
A
#
# COMPACT_ATOMS: atom_id res chain seq x y z
N MET A 1 20.66 3.19 11.02
CA MET A 1 20.22 1.83 10.61
C MET A 1 18.74 1.61 10.97
N ALA A 2 17.86 2.39 10.35
CA ALA A 2 16.39 2.20 10.35
C ALA A 2 15.83 2.75 9.02
N GLU A 3 16.63 2.68 7.95
CA GLU A 3 16.51 3.57 6.80
C GLU A 3 15.70 2.94 5.66
N ASN A 4 15.12 1.75 5.87
CA ASN A 4 14.45 0.96 4.84
C ASN A 4 13.37 0.01 5.43
N SER A 5 12.71 0.39 6.53
CA SER A 5 11.59 -0.40 7.07
C SER A 5 10.42 -0.39 6.08
N THR A 6 9.88 -1.56 5.74
CA THR A 6 8.67 -1.64 4.92
C THR A 6 7.45 -1.15 5.72
N THR A 7 6.37 -0.82 5.05
CA THR A 7 5.09 -0.47 5.71
C THR A 7 4.67 -1.56 6.70
N GLY A 8 4.90 -2.83 6.38
CA GLY A 8 4.65 -3.96 7.26
C GLY A 8 5.55 -4.01 8.50
N ASP A 9 6.79 -3.52 8.39
CA ASP A 9 7.69 -3.36 9.54
C ASP A 9 7.24 -2.21 10.44
N LEU A 10 6.83 -1.08 9.84
CA LEU A 10 6.22 0.04 10.56
C LEU A 10 4.88 -0.33 11.21
N PHE A 11 4.09 -1.17 10.55
CA PHE A 11 2.87 -1.74 11.10
C PHE A 11 3.15 -2.60 12.34
N LYS A 12 4.18 -3.45 12.29
CA LYS A 12 4.65 -4.21 13.47
C LYS A 12 5.17 -3.30 14.57
N ALA A 13 5.84 -2.21 14.20
CA ALA A 13 6.32 -1.18 15.13
C ALA A 13 5.19 -0.28 15.68
N LYS A 14 3.94 -0.48 15.25
CA LYS A 14 2.77 0.35 15.57
C LYS A 14 2.90 1.83 15.15
N ALA A 15 3.79 2.12 14.21
CA ALA A 15 3.91 3.43 13.59
C ALA A 15 2.84 3.66 12.51
N ILE A 16 2.34 2.58 11.91
CA ILE A 16 1.20 2.58 10.98
C ILE A 16 0.12 1.68 11.56
N LEU A 17 -1.12 2.16 11.65
CA LEU A 17 -2.23 1.37 12.19
C LEU A 17 -2.92 0.57 11.09
N GLU A 18 -3.74 -0.41 11.49
CA GLU A 18 -4.52 -1.17 10.51
C GLU A 18 -5.51 -0.26 9.78
N ALA A 19 -6.08 0.70 10.51
CA ALA A 19 -6.96 1.72 9.94
C ALA A 19 -6.27 2.55 8.85
N ASP A 20 -5.00 2.90 9.04
CA ASP A 20 -4.21 3.60 8.02
C ASP A 20 -4.02 2.75 6.76
N VAL A 21 -3.67 1.46 6.93
CA VAL A 21 -3.52 0.53 5.79
C VAL A 21 -4.84 0.33 5.06
N VAL A 22 -5.95 0.17 5.79
CA VAL A 22 -7.29 0.05 5.20
C VAL A 22 -7.66 1.32 4.44
N THR A 23 -7.35 2.49 4.99
CA THR A 23 -7.61 3.78 4.34
C THR A 23 -6.77 3.94 3.08
N ALA A 24 -5.50 3.51 3.10
CA ALA A 24 -4.63 3.51 1.92
C ALA A 24 -5.17 2.59 0.80
N VAL A 25 -5.64 1.40 1.16
CA VAL A 25 -6.26 0.47 0.21
C VAL A 25 -7.54 1.06 -0.38
N ASP A 26 -8.41 1.65 0.45
CA ASP A 26 -9.65 2.27 -0.01
C ASP A 26 -9.37 3.46 -0.93
N ALA A 27 -8.39 4.31 -0.58
CA ALA A 27 -7.95 5.43 -1.41
C ALA A 27 -7.44 4.96 -2.80
N PHE A 28 -6.64 3.89 -2.86
CA PHE A 28 -6.20 3.33 -4.14
C PHE A 28 -7.33 2.69 -4.94
N MET A 29 -8.30 2.05 -4.28
CA MET A 29 -9.47 1.47 -4.94
C MET A 29 -10.42 2.55 -5.47
N ALA A 30 -10.55 3.66 -4.76
CA ALA A 30 -11.34 4.82 -5.18
C ALA A 30 -10.66 5.57 -6.33
N ASP A 31 -9.34 5.75 -6.24
CA ASP A 31 -8.54 6.39 -7.28
C ASP A 31 -7.18 5.68 -7.45
N PRO A 32 -7.03 4.81 -8.45
CA PRO A 32 -5.77 4.10 -8.70
C PRO A 32 -4.69 4.99 -9.30
N THR A 33 -5.02 6.25 -9.65
CA THR A 33 -4.02 7.26 -10.05
C THR A 33 -3.41 7.98 -8.86
N ASN A 34 -3.95 7.78 -7.66
CA ASN A 34 -3.45 8.37 -6.44
C ASN A 34 -2.12 7.72 -6.08
N ARG A 35 -1.06 8.48 -6.33
CA ARG A 35 0.31 8.07 -6.07
C ARG A 35 0.60 8.21 -4.60
N GLU A 36 0.48 9.41 -4.06
CA GLU A 36 1.00 9.72 -2.73
C GLU A 36 -0.07 9.57 -1.65
N PHE A 37 0.19 8.70 -0.68
CA PHE A 37 -0.63 8.56 0.52
C PHE A 37 0.17 8.90 1.77
N LEU A 38 -0.38 9.76 2.62
CA LEU A 38 0.23 10.15 3.89
C LEU A 38 -0.36 9.29 5.01
N PHE A 39 0.48 8.46 5.62
CA PHE A 39 0.17 7.81 6.88
C PHE A 39 0.26 8.80 8.03
N GLY A 40 -0.57 8.61 9.07
CA GLY A 40 -0.73 9.59 10.15
C GLY A 40 0.56 10.07 10.83
N ASP A 41 1.59 9.23 10.92
CA ASP A 41 2.87 9.55 11.58
C ASP A 41 3.87 10.31 10.67
N GLY A 42 3.41 10.83 9.52
CA GLY A 42 4.24 11.58 8.56
C GLY A 42 5.00 10.71 7.54
N TYR A 43 4.68 9.42 7.47
CA TYR A 43 5.21 8.55 6.41
C TYR A 43 4.41 8.74 5.13
N ARG A 44 5.09 8.85 3.99
CA ARG A 44 4.49 8.91 2.66
C ARG A 44 4.78 7.64 1.90
N ILE A 45 3.80 7.14 1.17
CA ILE A 45 3.98 5.98 0.29
C ILE A 45 3.42 6.29 -1.09
N ASP A 46 4.12 5.84 -2.13
CA ASP A 46 3.56 5.79 -3.47
C ASP A 46 2.76 4.48 -3.64
N LEU A 47 1.43 4.55 -3.58
CA LEU A 47 0.53 3.39 -3.70
C LEU A 47 0.60 2.78 -5.10
N ALA A 48 0.72 3.61 -6.13
CA ALA A 48 0.80 3.14 -7.51
C ALA A 48 2.13 2.45 -7.79
N GLU A 49 3.24 2.99 -7.30
CA GLU A 49 4.57 2.40 -7.37
C GLU A 49 4.63 1.11 -6.54
N ALA A 50 4.04 1.09 -5.34
CA ALA A 50 3.93 -0.11 -4.51
C ALA A 50 3.26 -1.26 -5.27
N VAL A 51 2.12 -0.98 -5.90
CA VAL A 51 1.36 -1.96 -6.69
C VAL A 51 2.12 -2.36 -7.96
N GLN A 52 2.73 -1.40 -8.66
CA GLN A 52 3.49 -1.68 -9.89
C GLN A 52 4.78 -2.47 -9.64
N SER A 53 5.44 -2.23 -8.50
CA SER A 53 6.63 -2.97 -8.07
C SER A 53 6.32 -4.40 -7.65
N HIS A 54 5.05 -4.70 -7.36
CA HIS A 54 4.61 -6.02 -6.94
C HIS A 54 3.87 -6.76 -8.06
N GLU A 55 4.55 -7.70 -8.74
CA GLU A 55 4.05 -8.38 -9.93
C GLU A 55 2.65 -9.01 -9.74
N TRP A 56 2.43 -9.71 -8.62
CA TRP A 56 1.12 -10.28 -8.32
C TRP A 56 0.01 -9.23 -8.14
N ALA A 57 0.32 -8.09 -7.53
CA ALA A 57 -0.67 -7.03 -7.30
C ALA A 57 -1.01 -6.33 -8.61
N LYS A 58 0.01 -6.04 -9.42
CA LYS A 58 -0.16 -5.53 -10.78
C LYS A 58 -1.07 -6.43 -11.61
N VAL A 59 -0.77 -7.73 -11.71
CA VAL A 59 -1.58 -8.68 -12.49
C VAL A 59 -3.01 -8.74 -11.95
N THR A 60 -3.19 -8.81 -10.64
CA THR A 60 -4.52 -8.87 -10.01
C THR A 60 -5.36 -7.63 -10.29
N ILE A 61 -4.76 -6.43 -10.24
CA ILE A 61 -5.45 -5.17 -10.50
C ILE A 61 -5.82 -5.00 -11.98
N THR A 62 -4.94 -5.45 -12.88
CA THR A 62 -5.23 -5.45 -14.31
C THR A 62 -6.20 -6.54 -14.75
N ASN A 63 -6.42 -7.55 -13.90
CA ASN A 63 -7.32 -8.65 -14.21
C ASN A 63 -8.78 -8.23 -13.99
N THR A 64 -9.55 -8.15 -15.08
CA THR A 64 -10.98 -7.80 -15.05
C THR A 64 -11.84 -8.91 -14.43
N ASP A 65 -11.37 -10.16 -14.45
CA ASP A 65 -12.05 -11.31 -13.85
C ASP A 65 -11.80 -11.40 -12.32
N ALA A 66 -10.79 -10.68 -11.81
CA ALA A 66 -10.51 -10.64 -10.39
C ALA A 66 -11.64 -9.93 -9.62
N THR A 67 -12.09 -10.56 -8.54
CA THR A 67 -13.06 -9.94 -7.64
C THR A 67 -12.47 -8.72 -6.96
N GLU A 68 -13.33 -7.74 -6.64
CA GLU A 68 -12.95 -6.53 -5.89
C GLU A 68 -12.26 -6.88 -4.57
N HIS A 69 -12.71 -7.95 -3.90
CA HIS A 69 -12.06 -8.44 -2.69
C HIS A 69 -10.61 -8.89 -2.95
N LEU A 70 -10.36 -9.65 -4.03
CA LEU A 70 -9.02 -10.10 -4.39
C LEU A 70 -8.10 -8.92 -4.73
N LYS A 71 -8.60 -7.93 -5.48
CA LYS A 71 -7.89 -6.69 -5.79
C LYS A 71 -7.47 -5.93 -4.52
N ARG A 72 -8.39 -5.79 -3.55
CA ARG A 72 -8.10 -5.17 -2.25
C ARG A 72 -7.01 -5.92 -1.48
N VAL A 73 -7.05 -7.25 -1.45
CA VAL A 73 -6.02 -8.07 -0.78
C VAL A 73 -4.66 -7.91 -1.45
N ALA A 74 -4.63 -7.84 -2.78
CA ALA A 74 -3.42 -7.68 -3.55
C ALA A 74 -2.77 -6.31 -3.32
N VAL A 75 -3.58 -5.25 -3.33
CA VAL A 75 -3.14 -3.89 -3.02
C VAL A 75 -2.67 -3.77 -1.57
N ARG A 76 -3.41 -4.34 -0.61
CA ARG A 76 -2.99 -4.39 0.79
C ARG A 76 -1.61 -5.03 0.95
N THR A 77 -1.38 -6.16 0.28
CA THR A 77 -0.09 -6.87 0.32
C THR A 77 1.03 -6.03 -0.29
N ALA A 78 0.78 -5.41 -1.44
CA ALA A 78 1.74 -4.51 -2.07
C ALA A 78 2.11 -3.33 -1.17
N ILE A 79 1.12 -2.68 -0.55
CA ILE A 79 1.33 -1.58 0.39
C ILE A 79 2.16 -2.03 1.59
N LEU A 80 1.87 -3.19 2.18
CA LEU A 80 2.61 -3.73 3.32
C LEU A 80 4.07 -4.07 2.98
N LEU A 81 4.35 -4.50 1.74
CA LEU A 81 5.69 -4.84 1.29
C LEU A 81 6.47 -3.63 0.74
N ALA A 82 5.77 -2.56 0.38
CA ALA A 82 6.37 -1.32 -0.06
C ALA A 82 7.09 -0.59 1.07
N ARG A 83 7.97 0.34 0.68
CA ARG A 83 8.80 1.11 1.59
C ARG A 83 8.33 2.55 1.56
N PRO A 84 7.70 3.04 2.63
CA PRO A 84 7.31 4.44 2.69
C PRO A 84 8.54 5.31 2.96
N GLU A 85 8.56 6.49 2.36
CA GLU A 85 9.52 7.53 2.64
C GLU A 85 9.07 8.35 3.85
N LYS A 86 10.01 8.69 4.73
CA LYS A 86 9.73 9.58 5.86
C LYS A 86 9.90 11.02 5.40
N GLY A 87 8.78 11.76 5.33
CA GLY A 87 8.74 13.16 4.91
C GLY A 87 9.02 14.15 6.03
#